data_AF-A0A1Z2KY72-F1
#
_entry.id   AF-A0A1Z2KY72-F1
#
_cell.length_a   1.000
_cell.length_b   1.000
_cell.length_c   1.000
_cell.angle_alpha   90.00
_cell.angle_beta   90.00
_cell.angle_gamma   90.00
#
_symmetry.space_group_name_H-M   'P 1'
#
loop_
_entity.id
_entity.type
_entity.pdbx_description
1 polymer ?
#
loop_
_entity_poly.entity_id
_entity_poly.type
_entity_poly.pdbx_seq_one_letter_code
_entity_poly.pdbx_strand_id
1 'polypeptide(L)'
;MISYDGGRLHVTLTRKAGLIKLARLLEAEAALGIHEEVTVVYKCRNGALRQVMPVEALADMVKREVQALKRLRLERAVKVGM
;
A
#
# COMPACT_ATOMS: atom_id res chain seq x y z
N MET A 1 7.29 5.66 -2.95
CA MET A 1 8.68 5.35 -3.33
C MET A 1 9.02 4.02 -2.70
N ILE A 2 9.57 3.08 -3.46
CA ILE A 2 9.95 1.76 -2.97
C ILE A 2 11.48 1.68 -3.10
N SER A 3 12.15 1.29 -2.03
CA SER A 3 13.59 1.06 -2.00
C SER A 3 13.87 -0.29 -1.35
N TYR A 4 14.95 -0.93 -1.77
CA TYR A 4 15.39 -2.24 -1.30
C TYR A 4 16.72 -2.09 -0.58
N ASP A 5 16.85 -2.74 0.58
CA ASP A 5 18.12 -2.85 1.30
C ASP A 5 18.22 -4.22 1.98
N GLY A 6 19.20 -5.04 1.58
CA GLY A 6 19.64 -6.23 2.32
C GLY A 6 18.56 -7.24 2.75
N GLY A 7 17.48 -7.41 1.98
CA GLY A 7 16.37 -8.31 2.33
C GLY A 7 15.17 -7.62 3.00
N ARG A 8 15.18 -6.29 3.10
CA ARG A 8 14.05 -5.48 3.57
C ARG A 8 13.50 -4.59 2.47
N LEU A 9 12.18 -4.61 2.35
CA LEU A 9 11.45 -3.70 1.46
C LEU A 9 11.15 -2.41 2.22
N HIS A 10 11.45 -1.25 1.64
CA HIS A 10 11.09 0.04 2.21
C HIS A 10 10.03 0.71 1.34
N VAL A 11 8.84 0.92 1.89
CA VAL A 11 7.72 1.51 1.17
C VAL A 11 7.36 2.86 1.78
N THR A 12 7.61 3.94 1.06
CA THR A 12 7.12 5.26 1.44
C THR A 12 5.74 5.53 0.81
N LEU A 13 4.74 5.62 1.69
CA LEU A 13 3.37 6.02 1.38
C LEU A 13 3.25 7.55 1.45
N THR A 14 2.69 8.12 0.39
CA THR A 14 2.34 9.55 0.31
C THR A 14 0.88 9.66 -0.10
N ARG A 15 0.24 10.82 0.09
CA ARG A 15 -1.15 11.05 -0.37
C ARG A 15 -1.36 10.81 -1.87
N LYS A 16 -0.30 10.90 -2.68
CA LYS A 16 -0.33 10.64 -4.13
C LYS A 16 0.12 9.22 -4.50
N ALA A 17 0.44 8.37 -3.51
CA ALA A 17 0.84 7.01 -3.80
C ALA A 17 -0.33 6.27 -4.44
N GLY A 18 -0.09 5.72 -5.64
CA GLY A 18 -1.07 4.90 -6.34
C GLY A 18 -1.24 3.57 -5.62
N LEU A 19 -2.20 3.49 -4.69
CA LEU A 19 -2.46 2.30 -3.88
C LEU A 19 -2.71 1.04 -4.72
N ILE A 20 -3.32 1.18 -5.90
CA ILE A 20 -3.53 0.07 -6.86
C ILE A 20 -2.20 -0.48 -7.38
N LYS A 21 -1.28 0.40 -7.76
CA LYS A 21 0.04 -0.03 -8.25
C LYS A 21 0.86 -0.65 -7.12
N LEU A 22 0.76 -0.09 -5.92
CA LEU A 22 1.42 -0.62 -4.74
C LEU A 22 0.90 -2.01 -4.36
N ALA A 23 -0.41 -2.24 -4.40
CA ALA A 23 -0.99 -3.56 -4.13
C ALA A 23 -0.41 -4.63 -5.05
N ARG A 24 -0.35 -4.35 -6.36
CA ARG A 24 0.21 -5.28 -7.35
C ARG A 24 1.69 -5.59 -7.11
N LEU A 25 2.47 -4.57 -6.73
CA LEU A 25 3.89 -4.76 -6.44
C LEU A 25 4.07 -5.60 -5.18
N LEU A 26 3.31 -5.34 -4.11
CA LEU A 26 3.38 -6.12 -2.88
C LEU A 26 2.90 -7.56 -3.05
N GLU A 27 1.87 -7.80 -3.86
CA GLU A 27 1.44 -9.16 -4.21
C GLU A 27 2.53 -9.91 -4.99
N ALA A 28 3.23 -9.24 -5.90
CA ALA A 28 4.35 -9.84 -6.63
C ALA A 28 5.53 -10.15 -5.70
N GLU A 29 5.88 -9.22 -4.79
CA GLU A 29 6.94 -9.43 -3.80
C GLU A 29 6.62 -10.59 -2.85
N ALA A 30 5.37 -10.68 -2.37
CA ALA A 30 4.92 -11.79 -1.54
C ALA A 30 4.96 -13.13 -2.30
N ALA A 31 4.54 -13.16 -3.57
CA ALA A 31 4.55 -14.38 -4.39
C ALA A 31 5.97 -14.86 -4.72
N LEU A 32 6.93 -13.94 -4.85
CA LEU A 32 8.33 -14.27 -5.11
C LEU A 32 9.08 -14.67 -3.83
N GLY A 33 8.55 -14.30 -2.65
CA GLY A 33 9.16 -14.65 -1.36
C GLY A 33 10.54 -14.04 -1.13
N ILE A 34 10.87 -12.94 -1.83
CA ILE A 34 12.20 -12.33 -1.80
C ILE A 34 12.43 -11.55 -0.50
N HIS A 35 11.36 -11.01 0.09
CA HIS A 35 11.42 -10.17 1.28
C HIS A 35 10.41 -10.65 2.31
N GLU A 36 10.88 -10.89 3.54
CA GLU A 36 10.00 -11.28 4.66
C GLU A 36 9.38 -10.03 5.32
N GLU A 37 10.16 -8.95 5.43
CA GLU A 37 9.77 -7.73 6.14
C GLU A 37 9.71 -6.50 5.23
N VAL A 38 8.71 -5.66 5.50
CA VAL A 38 8.55 -4.33 4.89
C VAL A 38 8.50 -3.24 5.95
N THR A 39 9.30 -2.20 5.74
CA THR A 39 9.22 -0.94 6.49
C THR A 39 8.36 0.06 5.72
N VAL A 40 7.19 0.35 6.25
CA VAL A 40 6.28 1.35 5.72
C VAL A 40 6.57 2.69 6.37
N VAL A 41 6.78 3.73 5.56
CA VAL A 41 6.94 5.11 6.01
C VAL A 41 5.78 5.92 5.48
N TYR A 42 4.90 6.34 6.38
CA TYR A 42 3.81 7.25 6.06
C TYR A 42 4.23 8.69 6.39
N LYS A 43 4.40 9.52 5.36
CA LYS A 43 4.73 10.94 5.54
C LYS A 43 3.47 11.75 5.79
N CYS A 44 3.30 12.20 7.03
CA CYS A 44 2.29 13.17 7.46
C CYS A 44 2.80 14.61 7.33
N ARG A 45 1.89 15.59 7.46
CA ARG A 45 2.24 17.02 7.43
C ARG A 45 3.20 17.44 8.55
N ASN A 46 3.11 16.79 9.71
CA ASN A 46 3.87 17.13 10.92
C ASN A 46 4.85 16.03 11.37
N GLY A 47 5.12 15.01 10.54
CA GLY A 47 6.00 13.91 10.93
C GLY A 47 5.97 12.72 9.98
N ALA A 48 6.74 11.69 10.31
CA ALA A 48 6.73 10.42 9.60
C ALA A 48 6.38 9.29 10.57
N LEU A 49 5.33 8.53 10.24
CA LEU A 49 5.04 7.29 10.94
C LEU A 49 5.79 6.16 10.24
N ARG A 50 6.56 5.37 11.00
CA ARG A 50 7.27 4.20 10.49
C ARG A 50 6.69 2.96 11.13
N GLN A 51 6.38 1.95 10.33
CA GLN A 51 5.87 0.67 10.80
C GLN A 51 6.57 -0.45 10.05
N VAL A 52 7.11 -1.41 10.79
CA VAL A 52 7.68 -2.65 10.23
C VAL A 52 6.63 -3.73 10.36
N MET A 53 6.38 -4.47 9.30
CA MET A 53 5.44 -5.59 9.28
C MET A 53 5.83 -6.60 8.20
N PRO A 54 5.26 -7.81 8.22
CA PRO A 54 5.44 -8.77 7.13
C PRO A 54 4.93 -8.22 5.80
N VAL A 55 5.58 -8.59 4.69
CA VAL A 55 5.17 -8.16 3.33
C VAL A 55 3.73 -8.59 3.03
N GLU A 56 3.35 -9.81 3.42
CA GLU A 56 2.00 -10.35 3.26
C GLU A 56 0.94 -9.50 3.97
N ALA A 57 1.22 -9.12 5.22
CA ALA A 57 0.31 -8.28 6.01
C ALA A 57 0.09 -6.91 5.36
N LEU A 58 1.16 -6.32 4.81
CA LEU A 58 1.04 -5.07 4.07
C LEU A 58 0.25 -5.24 2.77
N ALA A 59 0.49 -6.32 2.03
CA ALA A 59 -0.22 -6.61 0.79
C ALA A 59 -1.74 -6.71 1.05
N ASP A 60 -2.15 -7.43 2.09
CA ASP A 60 -3.54 -7.54 2.50
C ASP A 60 -4.16 -6.20 2.94
N MET A 61 -3.43 -5.41 3.74
CA MET A 61 -3.89 -4.08 4.14
C MET A 61 -4.14 -3.18 2.93
N VAL A 62 -3.18 -3.09 2.01
CA VAL A 62 -3.30 -2.24 0.82
C VAL A 62 -4.40 -2.75 -0.10
N LYS A 63 -4.60 -4.06 -0.21
CA LYS A 63 -5.69 -4.67 -0.98
C LYS A 63 -7.07 -4.28 -0.44
N ARG A 64 -7.26 -4.34 0.89
CA ARG A 64 -8.51 -3.92 1.55
C ARG A 64 -8.79 -2.43 1.31
N GLU A 65 -7.77 -1.58 1.44
CA GLU A 65 -7.89 -0.13 1.14
C GLU A 65 -8.27 0.13 -0.32
N VAL A 66 -7.65 -0.58 -1.27
CA VAL A 66 -8.00 -0.48 -2.70
C VAL A 66 -9.45 -0.91 -2.95
N GLN A 67 -9.92 -1.98 -2.31
CA GLN A 67 -11.30 -2.42 -2.43
C GLN A 67 -12.28 -1.41 -1.83
N ALA A 68 -11.97 -0.84 -0.66
CA ALA A 68 -12.77 0.22 -0.04
C ALA A 68 -12.88 1.45 -0.96
N LEU A 69 -11.77 1.88 -1.57
CA LEU A 69 -11.76 2.97 -2.54
C LEU A 69 -12.59 2.68 -3.80
N LYS A 70 -12.59 1.42 -4.27
CA LYS A 70 -13.44 1.02 -5.40
C LYS A 70 -14.92 1.10 -5.04
N ARG A 71 -15.32 0.64 -3.84
CA ARG A 71 -16.71 0.75 -3.35
C ARG A 71 -17.14 2.21 -3.22
N LEU A 72 -16.34 3.05 -2.57
CA LEU A 72 -16.62 4.49 -2.44
C LEU A 72 -16.73 5.21 -3.79
N ARG A 73 -15.92 4.81 -4.79
CA ARG A 73 -16.02 5.34 -6.16
C ARG A 73 -17.32 4.92 -6.84
N LEU A 74 -17.74 3.67 -6.68
CA LEU A 74 -19.02 3.18 -7.20
C LEU A 74 -20.19 3.91 -6.55
N GLU A 75 -20.17 4.08 -5.22
CA GLU A 75 -21.20 4.83 -4.49
C GLU A 75 -21.28 6.30 -4.92
N ARG A 76 -20.13 6.97 -5.12
CA ARG A 76 -20.09 8.33 -5.67
C ARG A 76 -20.59 8.39 -7.11
N ALA A 77 -20.25 7.43 -7.96
CA ALA A 77 -20.73 7.37 -9.34
C ALA A 77 -22.25 7.17 -9.39
N VAL A 78 -22.79 6.31 -8.52
CA VAL A 78 -24.24 6.10 -8.37
C VAL A 78 -24.93 7.38 -7.88
N LYS A 79 -24.31 8.13 -6.96
CA LYS A 79 -24.88 9.37 -6.42
C LYS A 79 -24.82 10.58 -7.37
N VAL A 80 -23.93 10.57 -8.36
CA VAL A 80 -23.78 11.66 -9.35
C VAL A 80 -24.48 11.33 -10.68
N GLY A 81 -24.79 10.06 -10.92
CA GLY A 81 -25.53 9.58 -12.09
C GLY A 81 -27.06 9.50 -11.91
N MET A 82 -27.59 9.97 -10.77
CA MET A 82 -29.01 10.24 -10.51
C MET A 82 -29.23 11.75 -10.45
#